data_AF-A0A805Z2B5-F1
#
_entry.id   AF-A0A805Z2B5-F1
#
_cell.length_a   1.000
_cell.length_b   1.000
_cell.length_c   1.000
_cell.angle_alpha   90.00
_cell.angle_beta   90.00
_cell.angle_gamma   90.00
#
_symmetry.space_group_name_H-M   'P 1'
#
loop_
_entity.id
_entity.type
_entity.pdbx_description
1 polymer ?
#
loop_
_entity_poly.entity_id
_entity_poly.type
_entity_poly.pdbx_seq_one_letter_code
_entity_poly.pdbx_strand_id
1 'polypeptide(L)'
;MCEKEDLNIGLVLQYQVAPKGTIDADALVRHARDCGFRGVSIKDGDDSQADALQDACQKYAIKFCQKRPAEKLISPDVLAKLIAARLDDMNIYFEVELNQDGSINSESDPAMETLRKWIDRFGHAYYESRADHEIKADEDNVHVFYNAIAKYQRYVFIHIPLENSIELKHVPHVEEAAWIDTRNEVEFDQDGDHLRLKLNRKADSEKFSVYGLRLQLHRPEDDLGKTEY
;
A
#
# COMPACT_ATOMS: atom_id res chain seq x y z
N MET A 1 15.31 22.02 7.08
CA MET A 1 14.65 20.77 7.53
C MET A 1 13.71 20.38 6.41
N CYS A 2 13.90 19.18 5.83
CA CYS A 2 13.02 18.69 4.78
C CYS A 2 11.65 18.37 5.42
N GLU A 3 10.56 18.99 4.99
CA GLU A 3 9.24 18.69 5.54
C GLU A 3 8.93 17.20 5.35
N LYS A 4 8.54 16.51 6.43
CA LYS A 4 8.17 15.10 6.36
C LYS A 4 6.82 15.04 5.63
N GLU A 5 6.81 14.38 4.48
CA GLU A 5 5.61 14.18 3.68
C GLU A 5 4.58 13.33 4.44
N ASP A 6 3.29 13.58 4.19
CA ASP A 6 2.21 12.80 4.78
C ASP A 6 2.34 11.32 4.34
N LEU A 7 2.31 10.41 5.33
CA LEU A 7 2.34 8.96 5.11
C LEU A 7 1.07 8.42 4.46
N ASN A 8 -0.01 9.21 4.38
CA ASN A 8 -1.21 8.86 3.63
C ASN A 8 -1.02 8.93 2.11
N ILE A 9 0.11 9.51 1.65
CA ILE A 9 0.52 9.46 0.24
C ILE A 9 0.86 8.01 -0.12
N GLY A 10 1.72 7.34 0.66
CA GLY A 10 2.04 5.93 0.54
C GLY A 10 2.88 5.57 -0.70
N LEU A 11 2.41 5.89 -1.90
CA LEU A 11 3.08 5.64 -3.18
C LEU A 11 3.24 6.92 -4.00
N VAL A 12 4.45 7.13 -4.50
CA VAL A 12 4.80 8.25 -5.39
C VAL A 12 5.39 7.71 -6.69
N LEU A 13 4.89 8.20 -7.83
CA LEU A 13 5.48 7.91 -9.15
C LEU A 13 6.45 9.04 -9.53
N GLN A 14 7.74 8.73 -9.62
CA GLN A 14 8.80 9.67 -9.97
C GLN A 14 9.14 9.55 -11.47
N TYR A 15 8.89 10.61 -12.22
CA TYR A 15 9.19 10.66 -13.65
C TYR A 15 10.63 11.10 -13.89
N GLN A 16 11.38 10.26 -14.60
CA GLN A 16 12.69 10.60 -15.14
C GLN A 16 12.52 11.13 -16.57
N VAL A 17 12.73 12.44 -16.73
CA VAL A 17 12.60 13.14 -18.02
C VAL A 17 13.86 12.91 -18.86
N ALA A 18 13.69 12.57 -20.13
CA ALA A 18 14.80 12.48 -21.06
C ALA A 18 15.47 13.85 -21.28
N PRO A 19 16.77 13.92 -21.61
CA PRO A 19 17.43 15.18 -21.94
C PRO A 19 16.73 15.89 -23.11
N LYS A 20 16.31 17.15 -22.90
CA LYS A 20 15.49 17.94 -23.84
C LYS A 20 14.11 17.34 -24.14
N GLY A 21 13.65 16.40 -23.32
CA GLY A 21 12.33 15.81 -23.43
C GLY A 21 11.25 16.80 -23.03
N THR A 22 10.12 16.74 -23.73
CA THR A 22 8.89 17.44 -23.33
C THR A 22 8.08 16.54 -22.41
N ILE A 23 7.20 17.13 -21.60
CA ILE A 23 6.24 16.36 -20.80
C ILE A 23 4.83 16.87 -21.05
N ASP A 24 3.85 15.97 -21.02
CA ASP A 24 2.45 16.30 -20.84
C ASP A 24 2.08 16.05 -19.38
N ALA A 25 2.19 17.10 -18.56
CA ALA A 25 1.94 17.01 -17.12
C ALA A 25 0.53 16.50 -16.79
N ASP A 26 -0.48 16.87 -17.60
CA ASP A 26 -1.87 16.46 -17.38
C ASP A 26 -2.02 14.95 -17.60
N ALA A 27 -1.46 14.45 -18.70
CA ALA A 27 -1.48 13.02 -19.03
C ALA A 27 -0.72 12.19 -17.99
N LEU A 28 0.45 12.65 -17.54
CA LEU A 28 1.27 11.97 -16.54
C LEU A 28 0.55 11.88 -15.19
N VAL A 29 0.10 13.02 -14.65
CA VAL A 29 -0.59 13.05 -13.35
C VAL A 29 -1.87 12.22 -13.38
N ARG A 30 -2.64 12.31 -14.48
CA ARG A 30 -3.83 11.48 -14.67
C ARG A 30 -3.46 9.99 -14.67
N HIS A 31 -2.41 9.59 -15.39
CA HIS A 31 -1.95 8.22 -15.43
C HIS A 31 -1.58 7.69 -14.05
N ALA A 32 -0.80 8.45 -13.26
CA ALA A 32 -0.43 8.07 -11.90
C ALA A 32 -1.68 7.83 -11.03
N ARG A 33 -2.63 8.77 -11.08
CA ARG A 33 -3.91 8.68 -10.34
C ARG A 33 -4.74 7.48 -10.77
N ASP A 34 -4.87 7.24 -12.06
CA ASP A 34 -5.63 6.12 -12.61
C ASP A 34 -4.98 4.75 -12.30
N CYS A 35 -3.67 4.72 -12.02
CA CYS A 35 -2.94 3.56 -11.50
C CYS A 35 -2.94 3.46 -9.96
N GLY A 36 -3.65 4.37 -9.29
CA GLY A 36 -3.84 4.36 -7.84
C GLY A 36 -2.78 5.06 -7.03
N PHE A 37 -1.77 5.69 -7.63
CA PHE A 37 -0.77 6.49 -6.91
C PHE A 37 -1.40 7.77 -6.34
N ARG A 38 -0.94 8.18 -5.15
CA ARG A 38 -1.43 9.42 -4.50
C ARG A 38 -0.42 10.56 -4.53
N GLY A 39 0.75 10.32 -5.12
CA GLY A 39 1.72 11.37 -5.39
C GLY A 39 2.51 11.16 -6.67
N VAL A 40 3.07 12.24 -7.18
CA VAL A 40 4.06 12.23 -8.27
C VAL A 40 5.23 13.12 -7.92
N SER A 41 6.38 12.86 -8.54
CA SER A 41 7.55 13.72 -8.47
C SER A 41 8.28 13.71 -9.82
N ILE A 42 9.24 14.62 -9.97
CA ILE A 42 10.05 14.75 -11.19
C ILE A 42 11.53 14.78 -10.82
N LYS A 43 12.34 13.98 -11.51
CA LYS A 43 13.75 13.79 -11.16
C LYS A 43 14.68 14.78 -11.85
N ASP A 44 14.49 14.96 -13.15
CA ASP A 44 15.43 15.65 -14.05
C ASP A 44 14.72 16.73 -14.89
N GLY A 45 13.56 17.21 -14.40
CA GLY A 45 12.81 18.29 -15.05
C GLY A 45 13.33 19.67 -14.66
N ASP A 46 13.04 20.65 -15.51
CA ASP A 46 13.24 22.07 -15.20
C ASP A 46 12.10 22.63 -14.31
N ASP A 47 12.28 23.87 -13.84
CA ASP A 47 11.31 24.55 -12.96
C ASP A 47 9.93 24.68 -13.63
N SER A 48 9.88 24.92 -14.94
CA SER A 48 8.61 25.03 -15.67
C SER A 48 7.88 23.68 -15.75
N GLN A 49 8.61 22.58 -15.86
CA GLN A 49 8.06 21.23 -15.86
C GLN A 49 7.57 20.82 -14.46
N ALA A 50 8.29 21.21 -13.41
CA ALA A 50 7.87 21.02 -12.03
C ALA A 50 6.58 21.80 -11.72
N ASP A 51 6.50 23.07 -12.11
CA ASP A 51 5.31 23.91 -11.92
C ASP A 51 4.09 23.32 -12.65
N ALA A 52 4.27 22.89 -13.91
CA ALA A 52 3.20 22.25 -14.69
C ALA A 52 2.69 20.95 -14.04
N LEU A 53 3.58 20.11 -13.49
CA LEU A 53 3.18 18.94 -12.72
C LEU A 53 2.45 19.32 -11.44
N GLN A 54 2.93 20.32 -10.72
CA GLN A 54 2.28 20.78 -9.49
C GLN A 54 0.85 21.28 -9.73
N ASP A 55 0.62 22.03 -10.82
CA ASP A 55 -0.71 22.48 -11.21
C ASP A 55 -1.62 21.30 -11.61
N ALA A 56 -1.09 20.35 -12.38
CA ALA A 56 -1.82 19.13 -12.73
C ALA A 56 -2.17 18.30 -11.47
N CYS A 57 -1.27 18.20 -10.49
CA CYS A 57 -1.54 17.52 -9.21
C CYS A 57 -2.74 18.13 -8.47
N GLN A 58 -2.85 19.46 -8.46
CA GLN A 58 -4.01 20.14 -7.86
C GLN A 58 -5.31 19.77 -8.58
N LYS A 59 -5.29 19.72 -9.92
CA LYS A 59 -6.45 19.33 -10.75
C LYS A 59 -6.94 17.91 -10.45
N TYR A 60 -6.02 16.95 -10.26
CA TYR A 60 -6.37 15.54 -10.03
C TYR A 60 -6.42 15.14 -8.54
N ALA A 61 -6.26 16.10 -7.63
CA ALA A 61 -6.25 15.90 -6.18
C ALA A 61 -5.25 14.84 -5.69
N ILE A 62 -4.08 14.76 -6.35
CA ILE A 62 -2.93 13.99 -5.85
C ILE A 62 -1.80 14.94 -5.44
N LYS A 63 -0.78 14.45 -4.74
CA LYS A 63 0.29 15.30 -4.20
C LYS A 63 1.48 15.42 -5.14
N PHE A 64 1.90 16.64 -5.42
CA PHE A 64 3.24 16.88 -5.92
C PHE A 64 4.23 16.70 -4.78
N CYS A 65 5.18 15.79 -4.95
CA CYS A 65 6.13 15.36 -3.92
C CYS A 65 7.54 15.75 -4.32
N GLN A 66 8.43 15.83 -3.32
CA GLN A 66 9.82 16.18 -3.58
C GLN A 66 10.56 15.00 -4.21
N LYS A 67 11.59 15.27 -5.01
CA LYS A 67 12.49 14.22 -5.52
C LYS A 67 13.12 13.46 -4.35
N ARG A 68 13.08 12.13 -4.41
CA ARG A 68 13.70 11.23 -3.42
C ARG A 68 14.40 10.04 -4.09
N PRO A 69 15.24 9.28 -3.36
CA PRO A 69 15.68 7.98 -3.82
C PRO A 69 14.45 7.13 -4.20
N ALA A 70 14.48 6.58 -5.41
CA ALA A 70 13.36 5.87 -5.99
C ALA A 70 13.79 4.49 -6.50
N GLU A 71 12.89 3.54 -6.37
CA GLU A 71 13.04 2.17 -6.83
C GLU A 71 12.61 2.07 -8.28
N LYS A 72 13.37 1.38 -9.14
CA LYS A 72 12.92 1.16 -10.52
C LYS A 72 11.65 0.29 -10.55
N LEU A 73 10.62 0.75 -11.26
CA LEU A 73 9.36 0.02 -11.42
C LEU A 73 9.44 -1.07 -12.50
N ILE A 74 10.42 -1.97 -12.37
CA ILE A 74 10.65 -3.08 -13.30
C ILE A 74 10.92 -4.40 -12.57
N SER A 75 10.94 -4.38 -11.23
CA SER A 75 11.32 -5.51 -10.39
C SER A 75 10.17 -6.52 -10.25
N PRO A 76 10.45 -7.84 -10.19
CA PRO A 76 9.43 -8.84 -9.85
C PRO A 76 8.86 -8.70 -8.42
N ASP A 77 9.51 -7.91 -7.57
CA ASP A 77 9.17 -7.81 -6.14
C ASP A 77 8.71 -6.41 -5.69
N VAL A 78 7.96 -5.73 -6.56
CA VAL A 78 7.42 -4.38 -6.27
C VAL A 78 6.54 -4.38 -5.02
N LEU A 79 5.78 -5.46 -4.79
CA LEU A 79 4.89 -5.56 -3.62
C LEU A 79 5.66 -5.72 -2.31
N ALA A 80 6.78 -6.45 -2.26
CA ALA A 80 7.58 -6.51 -1.03
C ALA A 80 8.27 -5.21 -0.70
N LYS A 81 8.78 -4.49 -1.70
CA LYS A 81 9.31 -3.13 -1.48
C LYS A 81 8.25 -2.20 -0.89
N LEU A 82 7.02 -2.31 -1.38
CA LEU A 82 5.88 -1.53 -0.90
C LEU A 82 5.56 -1.85 0.58
N ILE A 83 5.53 -3.13 0.97
CA ILE A 83 5.29 -3.52 2.37
C ILE A 83 6.45 -3.08 3.27
N ALA A 84 7.70 -3.28 2.84
CA ALA A 84 8.89 -2.87 3.59
C ALA A 84 8.91 -1.36 3.84
N ALA A 85 8.64 -0.54 2.81
CA ALA A 85 8.57 0.92 2.98
C ALA A 85 7.49 1.33 3.99
N ARG A 86 6.39 0.57 4.08
CA ARG A 86 5.35 0.84 5.08
C ARG A 86 5.76 0.45 6.49
N LEU A 87 6.52 -0.63 6.65
CA LEU A 87 7.09 -1.01 7.95
C LEU A 87 8.06 0.06 8.48
N ASP A 88 8.78 0.72 7.57
CA ASP A 88 9.72 1.80 7.89
C ASP A 88 9.04 3.18 8.06
N ASP A 89 7.71 3.25 8.04
CA ASP A 89 6.93 4.49 8.07
C ASP A 89 7.41 5.51 7.01
N MET A 90 7.56 5.02 5.77
CA MET A 90 7.97 5.81 4.62
C MET A 90 6.96 5.76 3.48
N ASN A 91 6.99 6.79 2.64
CA ASN A 91 6.40 6.76 1.30
C ASN A 91 7.41 6.09 0.37
N ILE A 92 6.95 5.14 -0.46
CA ILE A 92 7.79 4.55 -1.50
C ILE A 92 7.71 5.36 -2.79
N TYR A 93 8.88 5.56 -3.40
CA TYR A 93 9.02 6.23 -4.68
C TYR A 93 9.37 5.18 -5.73
N PHE A 94 8.57 5.12 -6.79
CA PHE A 94 8.85 4.28 -7.94
C PHE A 94 9.24 5.15 -9.12
N GLU A 95 10.38 4.87 -9.72
CA GLU A 95 10.91 5.59 -10.88
C GLU A 95 10.43 4.94 -12.18
N VAL A 96 9.96 5.78 -13.09
CA VAL A 96 9.66 5.43 -14.48
C VAL A 96 10.37 6.39 -15.44
N GLU A 97 10.98 5.83 -16.47
CA GLU A 97 11.66 6.59 -17.50
C GLU A 97 10.64 7.08 -18.55
N LEU A 98 10.77 8.33 -18.98
CA LEU A 98 10.00 8.89 -20.08
C LEU A 98 10.80 8.83 -21.39
N ASN A 99 10.08 8.59 -22.49
CA ASN A 99 10.59 8.77 -23.83
C ASN A 99 10.83 10.26 -24.14
N GLN A 100 11.51 10.58 -25.25
CA GLN A 100 11.76 11.96 -25.66
C GLN A 100 10.48 12.78 -25.89
N ASP A 101 9.40 12.12 -26.29
CA ASP A 101 8.08 12.73 -26.51
C ASP A 101 7.27 12.93 -25.22
N GLY A 102 7.80 12.49 -24.07
CA GLY A 102 7.14 12.59 -22.77
C GLY A 102 6.21 11.41 -22.43
N SER A 103 6.08 10.42 -23.31
CA SER A 103 5.34 9.20 -23.02
C SER A 103 6.10 8.29 -22.05
N ILE A 104 5.38 7.48 -21.26
CA ILE A 104 5.99 6.54 -20.32
C ILE A 104 6.62 5.38 -21.10
N ASN A 105 7.85 5.00 -20.74
CA ASN A 105 8.49 3.81 -21.29
C ASN A 105 7.75 2.53 -20.84
N SER A 106 7.43 1.66 -21.79
CA SER A 106 6.67 0.43 -21.58
C SER A 106 7.40 -0.65 -20.79
N GLU A 107 8.71 -0.51 -20.53
CA GLU A 107 9.46 -1.45 -19.68
C GLU A 107 8.85 -1.60 -18.27
N SER A 108 8.18 -0.55 -17.77
CA SER A 108 7.53 -0.56 -16.46
C SER A 108 6.09 -1.10 -16.48
N ASP A 109 5.49 -1.35 -17.66
CA ASP A 109 4.07 -1.70 -17.80
C ASP A 109 3.69 -2.97 -17.00
N PRO A 110 4.47 -4.08 -17.02
CA PRO A 110 4.08 -5.28 -16.27
C PRO A 110 4.06 -5.06 -14.75
N ALA A 111 5.03 -4.31 -14.23
CA ALA A 111 5.11 -3.98 -12.82
C ALA A 111 4.02 -2.97 -12.41
N MET A 112 3.74 -1.99 -13.26
CA MET A 112 2.65 -1.02 -13.09
C MET A 112 1.28 -1.72 -13.06
N GLU A 113 1.04 -2.67 -13.96
CA GLU A 113 -0.20 -3.44 -14.00
C GLU A 113 -0.38 -4.29 -12.74
N THR A 114 0.68 -4.97 -12.31
CA THR A 114 0.68 -5.78 -11.08
C THR A 114 0.34 -4.92 -9.87
N LEU A 115 1.00 -3.76 -9.76
CA LEU A 115 0.80 -2.82 -8.66
C LEU A 115 -0.63 -2.24 -8.67
N ARG A 116 -1.12 -1.80 -9.84
CA ARG A 116 -2.48 -1.28 -9.99
C ARG A 116 -3.53 -2.30 -9.55
N LYS A 117 -3.45 -3.53 -10.06
CA LYS A 117 -4.39 -4.61 -9.70
C LYS A 117 -4.35 -4.94 -8.21
N TRP A 118 -3.17 -4.87 -7.60
CA TRP A 118 -3.02 -5.07 -6.16
C TRP A 118 -3.62 -3.90 -5.37
N ILE A 119 -3.36 -2.65 -5.76
CA ILE A 119 -3.92 -1.45 -5.13
C ILE A 119 -5.45 -1.43 -5.23
N ASP A 120 -6.02 -1.85 -6.36
CA ASP A 120 -7.48 -1.93 -6.53
C ASP A 120 -8.13 -2.84 -5.46
N ARG A 121 -7.41 -3.86 -4.98
CA ARG A 121 -7.89 -4.82 -3.97
C ARG A 121 -7.51 -4.43 -2.55
N PHE A 122 -6.26 -4.03 -2.33
CA PHE A 122 -5.66 -3.86 -1.00
C PHE A 122 -5.29 -2.41 -0.67
N GLY A 123 -5.46 -1.49 -1.60
CA GLY A 123 -5.02 -0.10 -1.47
C GLY A 123 -5.62 0.61 -0.27
N HIS A 124 -6.90 0.40 0.02
CA HIS A 124 -7.55 0.98 1.20
C HIS A 124 -6.83 0.58 2.50
N ALA A 125 -6.50 -0.71 2.66
CA ALA A 125 -5.75 -1.20 3.79
C ALA A 125 -4.33 -0.63 3.79
N TYR A 126 -3.62 -0.68 2.66
CA TYR A 126 -2.24 -0.19 2.56
C TYR A 126 -2.10 1.30 2.94
N TYR A 127 -2.95 2.17 2.38
CA TYR A 127 -2.84 3.61 2.60
C TYR A 127 -3.17 4.03 4.04
N GLU A 128 -4.06 3.29 4.69
CA GLU A 128 -4.48 3.55 6.06
C GLU A 128 -3.60 2.85 7.10
N SER A 129 -2.84 1.82 6.68
CA SER A 129 -1.92 1.07 7.52
C SER A 129 -0.82 1.94 8.13
N ARG A 130 -0.38 1.59 9.32
CA ARG A 130 0.90 1.98 9.96
C ARG A 130 1.47 0.75 10.64
N ALA A 131 2.79 0.67 10.75
CA ALA A 131 3.44 -0.50 11.32
C ALA A 131 2.92 -0.76 12.74
N ASP A 132 2.49 -1.98 13.02
CA ASP A 132 2.15 -2.40 14.37
C ASP A 132 3.37 -3.11 14.97
N HIS A 133 3.95 -2.51 16.01
CA HIS A 133 5.11 -3.06 16.71
C HIS A 133 4.74 -3.82 17.99
N GLU A 134 3.46 -3.82 18.36
CA GLU A 134 2.96 -4.51 19.55
C GLU A 134 2.65 -5.97 19.21
N ILE A 135 1.93 -6.20 18.10
CA ILE A 135 1.61 -7.54 17.61
C ILE A 135 2.82 -8.14 16.90
N LYS A 136 3.17 -9.36 17.28
CA LYS A 136 4.28 -10.10 16.67
C LYS A 136 3.77 -11.30 15.89
N ALA A 137 4.35 -11.55 14.73
CA ALA A 137 4.21 -12.81 14.02
C ALA A 137 5.43 -13.69 14.27
N ASP A 138 5.26 -15.00 14.28
CA ASP A 138 6.38 -15.93 14.36
C ASP A 138 7.07 -16.12 13.00
N GLU A 139 6.34 -15.87 11.91
CA GLU A 139 6.81 -16.02 10.55
C GLU A 139 7.33 -14.70 9.97
N ASP A 140 8.54 -14.74 9.38
CA ASP A 140 9.21 -13.56 8.80
C ASP A 140 8.46 -12.96 7.60
N ASN A 141 7.58 -13.74 6.96
CA ASN A 141 6.78 -13.33 5.80
C ASN A 141 5.43 -12.70 6.20
N VAL A 142 5.17 -12.51 7.50
CA VAL A 142 3.92 -11.97 8.02
C VAL A 142 4.18 -10.61 8.66
N HIS A 143 3.43 -9.60 8.21
CA HIS A 143 3.61 -8.22 8.63
C HIS A 143 2.28 -7.63 9.09
N VAL A 144 2.25 -7.10 10.32
CA VAL A 144 1.04 -6.58 10.96
C VAL A 144 1.06 -5.06 10.96
N PHE A 145 -0.09 -4.48 10.64
CA PHE A 145 -0.32 -3.05 10.59
C PHE A 145 -1.59 -2.70 11.34
N TYR A 146 -1.63 -1.53 11.95
CA TYR A 146 -2.87 -0.97 12.48
C TYR A 146 -3.47 0.03 11.48
N ASN A 147 -4.80 0.10 11.43
CA ASN A 147 -5.48 1.14 10.68
C ASN A 147 -5.40 2.47 11.47
N ALA A 148 -4.82 3.50 10.86
CA ALA A 148 -4.63 4.81 11.48
C ALA A 148 -5.94 5.57 11.75
N ILE A 149 -7.03 5.21 11.08
CA ILE A 149 -8.37 5.79 11.21
C ILE A 149 -9.22 4.91 12.14
N ALA A 150 -9.42 3.64 11.77
CA ALA A 150 -10.19 2.68 12.53
C ALA A 150 -9.29 1.86 13.47
N LYS A 151 -8.94 2.42 14.64
CA LYS A 151 -7.94 1.83 15.56
C LYS A 151 -8.23 0.41 16.05
N TYR A 152 -9.45 -0.07 15.90
CA TYR A 152 -9.87 -1.43 16.21
C TYR A 152 -9.64 -2.41 15.05
N GLN A 153 -9.11 -1.96 13.92
CA GLN A 153 -8.76 -2.82 12.79
C GLN A 153 -7.26 -3.05 12.74
N ARG A 154 -6.88 -4.29 12.44
CA ARG A 154 -5.53 -4.67 12.04
C ARG A 154 -5.56 -5.21 10.63
N TYR A 155 -4.48 -4.97 9.91
CA TYR A 155 -4.21 -5.56 8.61
C TYR A 155 -2.99 -6.46 8.73
N VAL A 156 -3.08 -7.67 8.20
CA VAL A 156 -1.96 -8.63 8.17
C VAL A 156 -1.63 -8.88 6.71
N PHE A 157 -0.46 -8.43 6.27
CA PHE A 157 0.06 -8.70 4.94
C PHE A 157 1.02 -9.89 4.99
N ILE A 158 0.81 -10.86 4.10
CA ILE A 158 1.52 -12.14 4.10
C ILE A 158 2.17 -12.34 2.72
N HIS A 159 3.49 -12.51 2.70
CA HIS A 159 4.23 -12.85 1.49
C HIS A 159 4.08 -14.35 1.17
N ILE A 160 3.92 -14.68 -0.10
CA ILE A 160 3.91 -16.08 -0.55
C ILE A 160 5.30 -16.72 -0.35
N PRO A 161 5.39 -18.05 -0.12
CA PRO A 161 4.29 -19.02 -0.07
C PRO A 161 3.41 -18.85 1.17
N LEU A 162 2.10 -19.05 1.01
CA LEU A 162 1.16 -19.05 2.14
C LEU A 162 1.30 -20.38 2.89
N GLU A 163 1.53 -20.30 4.20
CA GLU A 163 1.41 -21.45 5.09
C GLU A 163 -0.06 -21.87 5.26
N ASN A 164 -0.32 -23.03 5.86
CA ASN A 164 -1.70 -23.45 6.18
C ASN A 164 -2.29 -22.66 7.35
N SER A 165 -1.44 -22.18 8.25
CA SER A 165 -1.82 -21.33 9.37
C SER A 165 -0.67 -20.40 9.72
N ILE A 166 -0.98 -19.27 10.35
CA ILE A 166 0.02 -18.38 10.94
C ILE A 166 -0.32 -18.13 12.41
N GLU A 167 0.68 -17.80 13.20
CA GLU A 167 0.53 -17.47 14.63
C GLU A 167 0.93 -16.02 14.92
N LEU A 168 0.03 -15.30 15.58
CA LEU A 168 0.25 -13.94 16.06
C LEU A 168 0.21 -13.90 17.59
N LYS A 169 1.07 -13.09 18.19
CA LYS A 169 1.20 -12.89 19.63
C LYS A 169 0.91 -11.45 20.01
N HIS A 170 0.48 -11.25 21.25
CA HIS A 170 0.05 -9.96 21.79
C HIS A 170 -1.17 -9.37 21.06
N VAL A 171 -2.02 -10.23 20.49
CA VAL A 171 -3.22 -9.79 19.79
C VAL A 171 -4.35 -9.57 20.80
N PRO A 172 -4.99 -8.39 20.82
CA PRO A 172 -6.23 -8.18 21.58
C PRO A 172 -7.34 -9.14 21.12
N HIS A 173 -8.47 -9.16 21.83
CA HIS A 173 -9.59 -10.03 21.44
C HIS A 173 -10.05 -9.72 20.00
N VAL A 174 -10.09 -10.75 19.16
CA VAL A 174 -10.52 -10.68 17.76
C VAL A 174 -11.95 -11.18 17.64
N GLU A 175 -12.81 -10.37 17.05
CA GLU A 175 -14.22 -10.69 16.76
C GLU A 175 -14.34 -11.35 15.39
N GLU A 176 -13.64 -10.81 14.39
CA GLU A 176 -13.71 -11.30 13.01
C GLU A 176 -12.33 -11.27 12.34
N ALA A 177 -12.07 -12.26 11.49
CA ALA A 177 -10.95 -12.28 10.58
C ALA A 177 -11.43 -12.59 9.17
N ALA A 178 -10.96 -11.84 8.16
CA ALA A 178 -11.36 -12.06 6.78
C ALA A 178 -10.26 -11.68 5.78
N TRP A 179 -10.25 -12.35 4.63
CA TRP A 179 -9.45 -11.92 3.48
C TRP A 179 -9.97 -10.58 2.94
N ILE A 180 -9.06 -9.62 2.72
CA ILE A 180 -9.45 -8.27 2.30
C ILE A 180 -10.10 -8.27 0.91
N ASP A 181 -9.53 -9.02 -0.03
CA ASP A 181 -9.93 -8.99 -1.43
C ASP A 181 -11.21 -9.78 -1.71
N THR A 182 -11.38 -10.92 -1.04
CA THR A 182 -12.56 -11.79 -1.25
C THR A 182 -13.65 -11.62 -0.20
N ARG A 183 -13.34 -10.98 0.93
CA ARG A 183 -14.21 -10.88 2.12
C ARG A 183 -14.60 -12.23 2.73
N ASN A 184 -13.96 -13.32 2.30
CA ASN A 184 -14.17 -14.62 2.91
C ASN A 184 -13.62 -14.61 4.33
N GLU A 185 -14.40 -15.13 5.26
CA GLU A 185 -13.99 -15.33 6.64
C GLU A 185 -12.78 -16.27 6.72
N VAL A 186 -11.94 -16.00 7.71
CA VAL A 186 -10.78 -16.79 8.08
C VAL A 186 -11.07 -17.40 9.43
N GLU A 187 -11.03 -18.73 9.50
CA GLU A 187 -11.15 -19.42 10.78
C GLU A 187 -9.94 -19.08 11.66
N PHE A 188 -10.20 -18.80 12.93
CA PHE A 188 -9.16 -18.55 13.92
C PHE A 188 -9.53 -19.15 15.26
N ASP A 189 -8.49 -19.45 16.03
CA ASP A 189 -8.58 -19.88 17.41
C ASP A 189 -7.72 -18.91 18.24
N GLN A 190 -8.28 -18.31 19.29
CA GLN A 190 -7.56 -17.38 20.16
C GLN A 190 -7.53 -17.89 21.61
N ASP A 191 -6.34 -17.98 22.20
CA ASP A 191 -6.12 -18.30 23.61
C ASP A 191 -5.32 -17.17 24.26
N GLY A 192 -5.98 -16.37 25.09
CA GLY A 192 -5.40 -15.14 25.63
C GLY A 192 -4.99 -14.17 24.52
N ASP A 193 -3.70 -13.79 24.50
CA ASP A 193 -3.12 -12.88 23.50
C ASP A 193 -2.46 -13.61 22.32
N HIS A 194 -2.63 -14.93 22.22
CA HIS A 194 -2.16 -15.76 21.11
C HIS A 194 -3.30 -16.06 20.14
N LEU A 195 -3.13 -15.67 18.89
CA LEU A 195 -4.10 -15.89 17.80
C LEU A 195 -3.50 -16.81 16.75
N ARG A 196 -4.19 -17.90 16.45
CA ARG A 196 -3.88 -18.78 15.32
C ARG A 196 -4.89 -18.61 14.20
N LEU A 197 -4.44 -18.22 13.02
CA LEU A 197 -5.26 -18.01 11.82
C LEU A 197 -5.07 -19.18 10.85
N LYS A 198 -6.15 -19.80 10.36
CA LYS A 198 -6.10 -20.85 9.34
C LYS A 198 -6.24 -20.22 7.95
N LEU A 199 -5.17 -20.22 7.17
CA LEU A 199 -5.09 -19.58 5.86
C LEU A 199 -5.77 -20.45 4.77
N ASN A 200 -7.07 -20.68 4.90
CA ASN A 200 -7.89 -21.45 3.97
C ASN A 200 -8.23 -20.63 2.70
N ARG A 201 -7.21 -20.06 2.05
CA ARG A 201 -7.41 -19.21 0.87
C ARG A 201 -7.90 -20.07 -0.31
N LYS A 202 -9.05 -19.72 -0.85
CA LYS A 202 -9.57 -20.33 -2.09
C LYS A 202 -8.73 -19.87 -3.28
N ALA A 203 -8.56 -20.73 -4.27
CA ALA A 203 -7.87 -20.39 -5.50
C ALA A 203 -8.55 -19.18 -6.17
N ASP A 204 -7.74 -18.23 -6.61
CA ASP A 204 -8.15 -17.02 -7.31
C ASP A 204 -7.47 -16.98 -8.68
N SER A 205 -8.11 -16.32 -9.65
CA SER A 205 -7.56 -16.15 -10.99
C SER A 205 -6.35 -15.22 -10.99
N GLU A 206 -6.34 -14.21 -10.12
CA GLU A 206 -5.22 -13.29 -9.97
C GLU A 206 -4.26 -13.77 -8.86
N LYS A 207 -2.96 -13.78 -9.18
CA LYS A 207 -1.91 -14.22 -8.26
C LYS A 207 -1.01 -13.05 -7.90
N PHE A 208 -0.93 -12.76 -6.61
CA PHE A 208 -0.05 -11.73 -6.06
C PHE A 208 1.03 -12.38 -5.21
N SER A 209 2.16 -11.72 -5.05
CA SER A 209 3.20 -12.15 -4.10
C SER A 209 2.88 -11.77 -2.65
N VAL A 210 1.89 -10.90 -2.43
CA VAL A 210 1.45 -10.43 -1.12
C VAL A 210 -0.07 -10.43 -1.04
N TYR A 211 -0.62 -11.00 0.03
CA TYR A 211 -2.05 -10.99 0.32
C TYR A 211 -2.34 -10.34 1.66
N GLY A 212 -3.54 -9.77 1.80
CA GLY A 212 -3.95 -9.08 3.02
C GLY A 212 -5.15 -9.72 3.72
N LEU A 213 -5.07 -9.80 5.05
CA LEU A 213 -6.16 -10.10 5.96
C LEU A 213 -6.57 -8.83 6.73
N ARG A 214 -7.83 -8.77 7.12
CA ARG A 214 -8.34 -7.80 8.09
C ARG A 214 -8.75 -8.54 9.35
N LEU A 215 -8.24 -8.09 10.49
CA LEU A 215 -8.71 -8.49 11.81
C LEU A 215 -9.53 -7.35 12.39
N GLN A 216 -10.73 -7.67 12.85
CA GLN A 216 -11.61 -6.76 13.58
C GLN A 216 -11.46 -7.08 15.06
N LEU A 217 -10.82 -6.17 15.80
CA LEU A 217 -10.66 -6.29 17.24
C LEU A 217 -11.93 -5.85 17.95
N HIS A 218 -12.19 -6.45 19.10
CA HIS A 218 -13.24 -6.04 20.02
C HIS A 218 -13.02 -4.60 20.50
N ARG A 219 -14.09 -3.81 20.58
CA ARG A 219 -14.04 -2.45 21.15
C ARG A 219 -14.63 -2.49 22.55
N PRO A 220 -13.96 -1.93 23.57
CA PRO A 220 -14.55 -1.79 24.91
C PRO A 220 -15.88 -1.02 24.92
N GLU A 221 -16.15 -0.21 23.88
CA GLU A 221 -17.44 0.47 23.69
C GLU A 221 -18.58 -0.50 23.35
N ASP A 222 -18.28 -1.67 22.77
CA ASP A 222 -19.26 -2.71 22.46
C ASP A 222 -19.74 -3.45 23.74
N ASP A 223 -18.97 -3.40 24.83
CA ASP A 223 -19.35 -3.90 26.16
C ASP A 223 -20.29 -2.97 26.92
N LEU A 224 -20.41 -1.70 26.50
CA LEU A 224 -21.39 -0.75 27.05
C LEU A 224 -22.76 -1.09 26.47
N GLY A 225 -23.39 -2.13 27.02
CA GLY A 225 -24.57 -2.79 26.47
C GLY A 225 -25.78 -1.89 26.15
N LYS A 226 -26.71 -2.48 25.38
CA LYS A 226 -28.04 -1.93 25.07
C LYS A 226 -28.64 -1.23 26.30
N THR A 227 -28.77 0.08 26.25
CA THR A 227 -29.69 0.80 27.13
C THR A 227 -31.11 0.34 26.76
N GLU A 228 -31.65 -0.59 27.53
CA GLU A 228 -33.09 -0.83 27.57
C GLU A 228 -33.73 0.45 28.11
N TYR A 229 -34.50 1.13 27.25
CA TYR A 229 -35.39 2.22 27.63
C TYR A 229 -36.75 1.66 28.03
#